data_AF-A0A956FXJ7-F1
#
_entry.id   AF-A0A956FXJ7-F1
#
_cell.length_a   1.000
_cell.length_b   1.000
_cell.length_c   1.000
_cell.angle_alpha   90.00
_cell.angle_beta   90.00
_cell.angle_gamma   90.00
#
_symmetry.space_group_name_H-M   'P 1'
#
loop_
_entity.id
_entity.type
_entity.pdbx_description
1 polymer ?
#
loop_
_entity_poly.entity_id
_entity_poly.type
_entity_poly.pdbx_seq_one_letter_code
_entity_poly.pdbx_strand_id
1 'polypeptide(L)'
;MIPKRAPRQAENGTGRAVGGRGRGGWRERCAVALLIPALVAGLPPRAVSAADPEDAVALYEEGRRALENGEFAAAAERFEEAYEALPRDELERRAAVLFELVEARRAAFSEDGRPSHLCKAEETIAHFLEDNAELRGSRRSRDARKAADLRDALVDELMAIKADNPEFDCDGAPEPAPEPEP
;
A
#
# COMPACT_ATOMS: atom_id res chain seq x y z
N MET A 1 28.32 32.67 22.35
CA MET A 1 29.52 31.98 22.91
C MET A 1 29.03 30.88 23.86
N ILE A 2 29.74 29.74 23.90
CA ILE A 2 29.48 28.50 24.71
C ILE A 2 28.53 27.49 23.99
N PRO A 3 28.87 26.18 23.86
CA PRO A 3 29.71 25.68 22.75
C PRO A 3 29.11 24.50 21.96
N LYS A 4 29.74 24.23 20.80
CA LYS A 4 29.57 23.08 19.92
C LYS A 4 29.74 21.74 20.68
N ARG A 5 28.79 20.80 20.49
CA ARG A 5 28.99 19.37 20.77
C ARG A 5 29.28 18.62 19.47
N ALA A 6 30.32 17.78 19.53
CA ALA A 6 30.84 16.98 18.43
C ALA A 6 29.99 15.72 18.15
N PRO A 7 30.05 15.15 16.94
CA PRO A 7 29.42 13.87 16.60
C PRO A 7 30.21 12.66 17.13
N ARG A 8 29.49 11.61 17.54
CA ARG A 8 30.04 10.29 17.89
C ARG A 8 30.22 9.43 16.63
N GLN A 9 31.35 8.72 16.62
CA GLN A 9 31.82 7.85 15.54
C GLN A 9 31.10 6.50 15.44
N ALA A 10 31.31 5.92 14.26
CA ALA A 10 30.94 4.60 13.77
C ALA A 10 31.57 3.42 14.51
N GLU A 11 30.88 2.28 14.47
CA GLU A 11 31.44 0.91 14.53
C GLU A 11 30.56 0.03 13.62
N ASN A 12 31.03 -0.36 12.43
CA ASN A 12 31.71 -1.63 12.12
C ASN A 12 30.99 -2.90 12.59
N GLY A 13 30.26 -3.54 11.67
CA GLY A 13 29.79 -4.92 11.80
C GLY A 13 29.91 -5.66 10.47
N THR A 14 31.00 -6.42 10.32
CA THR A 14 31.29 -7.31 9.18
C THR A 14 30.91 -8.75 9.54
N GLY A 15 30.31 -9.50 8.61
CA GLY A 15 30.18 -10.96 8.69
C GLY A 15 29.15 -11.50 7.68
N ARG A 16 29.55 -12.09 6.52
CA ARG A 16 29.84 -13.53 6.29
C ARG A 16 28.53 -14.36 6.31
N ALA A 17 28.09 -15.15 5.33
CA ALA A 17 28.72 -16.09 4.38
C ALA A 17 27.73 -16.36 3.21
N VAL A 18 28.16 -16.44 1.94
CA VAL A 18 28.53 -17.66 1.19
C VAL A 18 27.53 -18.83 1.23
N GLY A 19 26.84 -19.06 0.11
CA GLY A 19 26.78 -20.37 -0.54
C GLY A 19 25.48 -21.17 -0.42
N GLY A 20 24.75 -21.32 -1.54
CA GLY A 20 23.63 -22.26 -1.64
C GLY A 20 23.06 -22.40 -3.04
N ARG A 21 23.87 -22.84 -4.02
CA ARG A 21 23.39 -23.21 -5.37
C ARG A 21 22.51 -24.46 -5.31
N GLY A 22 21.19 -24.29 -5.44
CA GLY A 22 20.25 -25.37 -5.74
C GLY A 22 19.98 -25.45 -7.24
N ARG A 23 20.74 -26.28 -7.97
CA ARG A 23 20.41 -26.69 -9.34
C ARG A 23 19.54 -27.94 -9.29
N GLY A 24 18.26 -27.81 -9.59
CA GLY A 24 17.33 -28.92 -9.79
C GLY A 24 16.61 -28.74 -11.12
N GLY A 25 17.25 -29.20 -12.21
CA GLY A 25 16.62 -29.22 -13.52
C GLY A 25 15.59 -30.34 -13.60
N TRP A 26 14.37 -30.00 -13.97
CA TRP A 26 13.35 -30.96 -14.42
C TRP A 26 12.91 -30.52 -15.81
N ARG A 27 13.58 -31.13 -16.80
CA ARG A 27 13.19 -31.08 -18.21
C ARG A 27 12.21 -32.22 -18.41
N GLU A 28 10.91 -31.92 -18.45
CA GLU A 28 9.94 -32.83 -19.07
C GLU A 28 9.09 -32.04 -20.05
N ARG A 29 9.42 -32.31 -21.31
CA ARG A 29 8.65 -31.99 -22.50
C ARG A 29 7.36 -32.80 -22.45
N CYS A 30 6.23 -32.15 -22.70
CA CYS A 30 5.12 -32.74 -23.45
C CYS A 30 4.40 -31.60 -24.17
N ALA A 31 4.82 -31.36 -25.41
CA ALA A 31 4.00 -30.69 -26.38
C ALA A 31 2.83 -31.62 -26.73
N VAL A 32 1.62 -31.23 -26.37
CA VAL A 32 0.39 -31.77 -26.95
C VAL A 32 -0.48 -30.58 -27.33
N ALA A 33 -0.33 -30.16 -28.58
CA ALA A 33 -1.27 -29.28 -29.24
C ALA A 33 -2.57 -30.07 -29.44
N LEU A 34 -3.56 -29.82 -28.60
CA LEU A 34 -4.93 -30.22 -28.83
C LEU A 34 -5.75 -28.97 -29.18
N LEU A 35 -6.17 -28.92 -30.44
CA LEU A 35 -7.19 -28.02 -30.95
C LEU A 35 -8.49 -28.25 -30.14
N ILE A 36 -8.88 -27.27 -29.32
CA ILE A 36 -10.18 -27.24 -28.65
C ILE A 36 -11.11 -26.34 -29.49
N PRO A 37 -12.29 -26.83 -29.92
CA PRO A 37 -13.27 -26.02 -30.62
C PRO A 37 -13.84 -24.95 -29.68
N ALA A 38 -14.02 -23.74 -30.22
CA ALA A 38 -14.59 -22.60 -29.51
C ALA A 38 -16.00 -22.91 -28.98
N LEU A 39 -16.08 -23.32 -27.72
CA LEU A 39 -17.32 -23.31 -26.94
C LEU A 39 -17.37 -21.94 -26.24
N VAL A 40 -18.25 -21.05 -26.72
CA VAL A 40 -18.64 -19.85 -26.00
C VAL A 40 -19.53 -20.29 -24.83
N ALA A 41 -18.90 -20.82 -23.79
CA ALA A 41 -19.55 -21.11 -22.52
C ALA A 41 -19.63 -19.79 -21.73
N GLY A 42 -20.85 -19.38 -21.39
CA GLY A 42 -21.08 -18.27 -20.47
C GLY A 42 -20.32 -18.51 -19.18
N LEU A 43 -19.32 -17.66 -18.94
CA LEU A 43 -18.61 -17.61 -17.67
C LEU A 43 -19.64 -17.21 -16.59
N PRO A 44 -19.84 -18.00 -15.52
CA PRO A 44 -20.55 -17.49 -14.36
C PRO A 44 -19.81 -16.24 -13.87
N PRO A 45 -20.51 -15.24 -13.33
CA PRO A 45 -19.84 -14.15 -12.65
C PRO A 45 -18.92 -14.77 -11.60
N ARG A 46 -17.62 -14.48 -11.68
CA ARG A 46 -16.69 -14.79 -10.59
C ARG A 46 -17.29 -14.13 -9.36
N ALA A 47 -17.84 -14.95 -8.46
CA ALA A 47 -18.10 -14.51 -7.12
C ALA A 47 -16.77 -13.94 -6.63
N VAL A 48 -16.75 -12.64 -6.36
CA VAL A 48 -15.70 -12.03 -5.56
C VAL A 48 -15.78 -12.80 -4.25
N SER A 49 -14.90 -13.79 -4.10
CA SER A 49 -14.75 -14.49 -2.84
C SER A 49 -14.44 -13.41 -1.84
N ALA A 50 -15.25 -13.30 -0.78
CA ALA A 50 -14.86 -12.51 0.37
C ALA A 50 -13.42 -12.95 0.71
N ALA A 51 -12.48 -12.01 0.67
CA ALA A 51 -11.08 -12.28 0.97
C ALA A 51 -11.02 -12.96 2.35
N ASP A 52 -10.18 -13.98 2.50
CA ASP A 52 -10.07 -14.66 3.77
C ASP A 52 -9.45 -13.67 4.77
N PRO A 53 -10.00 -13.48 5.99
CA PRO A 53 -9.35 -12.67 7.01
C PRO A 53 -7.92 -13.11 7.35
N GLU A 54 -7.53 -14.35 7.06
CA GLU A 54 -6.14 -14.81 7.13
C GLU A 54 -5.24 -14.14 6.07
N ASP A 55 -5.77 -13.81 4.90
CA ASP A 55 -5.05 -13.12 3.82
C ASP A 55 -4.67 -11.68 4.25
N ALA A 56 -5.58 -10.98 4.93
CA ALA A 56 -5.33 -9.62 5.40
C ALA A 56 -4.13 -9.52 6.36
N VAL A 57 -3.93 -10.54 7.22
CA VAL A 57 -2.81 -10.60 8.16
C VAL A 57 -1.49 -10.83 7.42
N ALA A 58 -1.46 -11.77 6.48
CA ALA A 58 -0.27 -12.04 5.69
C ALA A 58 0.18 -10.80 4.89
N LEU A 59 -0.77 -10.11 4.25
CA LEU A 59 -0.55 -8.87 3.52
C LEU A 59 -0.01 -7.75 4.42
N TYR A 60 -0.59 -7.58 5.61
CA TYR A 60 -0.11 -6.60 6.58
C TYR A 60 1.34 -6.88 7.01
N GLU A 61 1.68 -8.14 7.30
CA GLU A 61 3.05 -8.53 7.66
C GLU A 61 4.05 -8.37 6.51
N GLU A 62 3.60 -8.51 5.27
CA GLU A 62 4.42 -8.20 4.08
C GLU A 62 4.66 -6.69 3.94
N GLY A 63 3.63 -5.87 4.14
CA GLY A 63 3.77 -4.40 4.15
C GLY A 63 4.72 -3.92 5.24
N ARG A 64 4.64 -4.52 6.43
CA ARG A 64 5.56 -4.27 7.55
C ARG A 64 7.01 -4.59 7.21
N ARG A 65 7.27 -5.73 6.56
CA ARG A 65 8.62 -6.10 6.09
C ARG A 65 9.15 -5.12 5.04
N ALA A 66 8.31 -4.71 4.09
CA ALA A 66 8.66 -3.71 3.09
C ALA A 66 9.00 -2.34 3.73
N LEU A 67 8.21 -1.89 4.72
CA LEU A 67 8.54 -0.67 5.49
C LEU A 67 9.90 -0.76 6.18
N GLU A 68 10.20 -1.90 6.80
CA GLU A 68 11.47 -2.12 7.50
C GLU A 68 12.67 -2.10 6.56
N ASN A 69 12.46 -2.45 5.28
CA ASN A 69 13.46 -2.36 4.22
C ASN A 69 13.56 -0.97 3.58
N GLY A 70 12.66 -0.02 3.92
CA GLY A 70 12.56 1.28 3.27
C GLY A 70 11.85 1.26 1.92
N GLU A 71 11.14 0.17 1.59
CA GLU A 71 10.42 -0.01 0.33
C GLU A 71 9.02 0.60 0.46
N PHE A 72 8.92 1.93 0.61
CA PHE A 72 7.67 2.59 1.04
C PHE A 72 6.50 2.42 0.06
N ALA A 73 6.76 2.49 -1.25
CA ALA A 73 5.72 2.28 -2.26
C ALA A 73 5.18 0.84 -2.20
N ALA A 74 6.07 -0.15 -2.12
CA ALA A 74 5.68 -1.56 -2.00
C ALA A 74 4.93 -1.83 -0.70
N ALA A 75 5.36 -1.22 0.40
CA ALA A 75 4.66 -1.30 1.68
C ALA A 75 3.24 -0.76 1.59
N ALA A 76 3.07 0.39 0.95
CA ALA A 76 1.75 1.00 0.76
C ALA A 76 0.82 0.09 -0.05
N GLU A 77 1.29 -0.53 -1.14
CA GLU A 77 0.47 -1.50 -1.89
C GLU A 77 0.02 -2.67 -1.01
N ARG A 78 0.92 -3.26 -0.22
CA ARG A 78 0.56 -4.40 0.66
C ARG A 78 -0.39 -4.01 1.78
N PHE A 79 -0.26 -2.82 2.34
CA PHE A 79 -1.22 -2.33 3.33
C PHE A 79 -2.58 -1.99 2.72
N GLU A 80 -2.62 -1.52 1.47
CA GLU A 80 -3.87 -1.29 0.74
C GLU A 80 -4.60 -2.62 0.50
N GLU A 81 -3.91 -3.64 -0.02
CA GLU A 81 -4.46 -4.98 -0.18
C GLU A 81 -4.95 -5.55 1.17
N ALA A 82 -4.19 -5.37 2.26
CA ALA A 82 -4.61 -5.78 3.60
C ALA A 82 -5.86 -5.01 4.09
N TYR A 83 -5.94 -3.70 3.83
CA TYR A 83 -7.07 -2.86 4.21
C TYR A 83 -8.34 -3.26 3.46
N GLU A 84 -8.24 -3.56 2.17
CA GLU A 84 -9.34 -4.01 1.33
C GLU A 84 -9.83 -5.41 1.70
N ALA A 85 -8.92 -6.30 2.13
CA ALA A 85 -9.27 -7.65 2.56
C ALA A 85 -10.02 -7.68 3.90
N LEU A 86 -9.93 -6.63 4.73
CA LEU A 86 -10.64 -6.56 6.01
C LEU A 86 -12.14 -6.28 5.83
N PRO A 87 -13.03 -6.98 6.56
CA PRO A 87 -14.46 -6.70 6.52
C PRO A 87 -14.76 -5.24 6.87
N ARG A 88 -15.68 -4.64 6.11
CA ARG A 88 -16.07 -3.23 6.24
C ARG A 88 -16.51 -2.84 7.66
N ASP A 89 -17.15 -3.75 8.38
CA ASP A 89 -17.65 -3.55 9.73
C ASP A 89 -16.58 -3.68 10.83
N GLU A 90 -15.39 -4.20 10.51
CA GLU A 90 -14.22 -4.26 11.40
C GLU A 90 -13.45 -2.93 11.42
N LEU A 91 -14.16 -1.83 11.68
CA LEU A 91 -13.64 -0.46 11.62
C LEU A 91 -12.36 -0.23 12.43
N GLU A 92 -12.20 -0.90 13.57
CA GLU A 92 -11.01 -0.77 14.42
C GLU A 92 -9.76 -1.40 13.80
N ARG A 93 -9.91 -2.59 13.18
CA ARG A 93 -8.80 -3.25 12.46
C ARG A 93 -8.49 -2.49 11.17
N ARG A 94 -9.52 -2.06 10.43
CA ARG A 94 -9.36 -1.21 9.25
C ARG A 94 -8.63 0.09 9.58
N ALA A 95 -8.95 0.75 10.70
CA ALA A 95 -8.25 1.95 11.14
C ALA A 95 -6.77 1.72 11.44
N ALA A 96 -6.42 0.59 12.07
CA ALA A 96 -5.03 0.26 12.36
C ALA A 96 -4.19 0.15 11.08
N VAL A 97 -4.68 -0.59 10.08
CA VAL A 97 -4.01 -0.73 8.77
C VAL A 97 -4.01 0.59 8.00
N LEU A 98 -5.13 1.33 8.01
CA LEU A 98 -5.26 2.62 7.33
C LEU A 98 -4.17 3.61 7.75
N PHE A 99 -3.86 3.71 9.04
CA PHE A 99 -2.86 4.68 9.49
C PHE A 99 -1.44 4.32 9.03
N GLU A 100 -1.09 3.04 8.98
CA GLU A 100 0.20 2.59 8.44
C GLU A 100 0.26 2.76 6.91
N LEU A 101 -0.84 2.46 6.21
CA LEU A 101 -0.99 2.72 4.77
C LEU A 101 -0.73 4.19 4.43
N VAL A 102 -1.40 5.11 5.13
CA VAL A 102 -1.26 6.56 4.91
C VAL A 102 0.18 7.02 5.18
N GLU A 103 0.82 6.50 6.23
CA GLU A 103 2.22 6.80 6.53
C GLU A 103 3.15 6.30 5.43
N ALA A 104 2.96 5.05 4.96
CA ALA A 104 3.73 4.47 3.86
C ALA A 104 3.58 5.28 2.56
N ARG A 105 2.36 5.71 2.21
CA ARG A 105 2.11 6.57 1.03
C ARG A 105 2.81 7.92 1.14
N ARG A 106 2.79 8.56 2.32
CA ARG A 106 3.50 9.83 2.52
C ARG A 106 5.01 9.67 2.46
N ALA A 107 5.54 8.55 2.96
CA ALA A 107 6.96 8.21 2.83
C ALA A 107 7.36 7.96 1.37
N ALA A 108 6.53 7.25 0.60
CA ALA A 108 6.74 7.05 -0.84
C ALA A 108 6.75 8.38 -1.60
N PHE A 109 5.77 9.26 -1.35
CA PHE A 109 5.76 10.62 -1.90
C PHE A 109 7.03 11.41 -1.55
N SER A 110 7.52 11.27 -0.32
CA SER A 110 8.76 11.94 0.11
C SER A 110 10.00 11.41 -0.61
N GLU A 111 9.98 10.16 -1.08
CA GLU A 111 11.08 9.52 -1.79
C GLU A 111 11.11 9.89 -3.28
N ASP A 112 9.97 9.81 -3.95
CA ASP A 112 9.89 9.94 -5.42
C ASP A 112 9.19 11.22 -5.92
N GLY A 113 8.57 11.98 -5.02
CA GLY A 113 7.85 13.21 -5.33
C GLY A 113 6.56 13.01 -6.13
N ARG A 114 6.05 11.78 -6.30
CA ARG A 114 4.85 11.48 -7.09
C ARG A 114 3.59 11.78 -6.29
N PRO A 115 2.81 12.82 -6.63
CA PRO A 115 1.64 13.20 -5.85
C PRO A 115 0.51 12.16 -5.86
N SER A 116 0.56 11.18 -6.78
CA SER A 116 -0.38 10.06 -6.84
C SER A 116 -0.45 9.27 -5.53
N HIS A 117 0.65 9.20 -4.76
CA HIS A 117 0.65 8.57 -3.45
C HIS A 117 -0.25 9.30 -2.45
N LEU A 118 -0.24 10.65 -2.47
CA LEU A 118 -1.09 11.45 -1.60
C LEU A 118 -2.56 11.39 -2.05
N CYS A 119 -2.83 11.36 -3.35
CA CYS A 119 -4.19 11.18 -3.87
C CYS A 119 -4.81 9.86 -3.38
N LYS A 120 -4.09 8.73 -3.54
CA LYS A 120 -4.56 7.43 -3.04
C LYS A 120 -4.81 7.44 -1.55
N ALA A 121 -3.90 8.03 -0.76
CA ALA A 121 -4.08 8.12 0.69
C ALA A 121 -5.33 8.93 1.08
N GLU A 122 -5.60 10.05 0.39
CA GLU A 122 -6.81 10.86 0.61
C GLU A 122 -8.08 10.07 0.27
N GLU A 123 -8.09 9.37 -0.86
CA GLU A 123 -9.19 8.51 -1.31
C GLU A 123 -9.49 7.40 -0.30
N THR A 124 -8.47 6.65 0.15
CA THR A 124 -8.69 5.58 1.13
C THR A 124 -9.25 6.11 2.45
N ILE A 125 -8.78 7.27 2.92
CA ILE A 125 -9.33 7.91 4.11
C ILE A 125 -10.78 8.35 3.89
N ALA A 126 -11.10 8.93 2.72
CA ALA A 126 -12.46 9.35 2.39
C ALA A 126 -13.44 8.17 2.46
N HIS A 127 -13.06 7.01 1.90
CA HIS A 127 -13.84 5.78 2.00
C HIS A 127 -13.98 5.28 3.44
N PHE A 128 -12.92 5.29 4.23
CA PHE A 128 -13.01 4.92 5.65
C PHE A 128 -14.01 5.81 6.42
N LEU A 129 -14.00 7.12 6.16
CA LEU A 129 -14.91 8.06 6.81
C LEU A 129 -16.36 7.86 6.38
N GLU A 130 -16.60 7.54 5.11
CA GLU A 130 -17.91 7.16 4.59
C GLU A 130 -18.44 5.89 5.27
N ASP A 131 -17.63 4.83 5.32
CA ASP A 131 -17.94 3.58 6.01
C ASP A 131 -18.27 3.81 7.48
N ASN A 132 -17.48 4.65 8.16
CA ASN A 132 -17.71 4.98 9.55
C ASN A 132 -19.05 5.71 9.74
N ALA A 133 -19.35 6.67 8.87
CA ALA A 133 -20.58 7.45 8.92
C ALA A 133 -21.82 6.56 8.66
N GLU A 134 -21.73 5.63 7.72
CA GLU A 134 -22.82 4.69 7.43
C GLU A 134 -23.07 3.74 8.61
N LEU A 135 -22.01 3.14 9.16
CA LEU A 135 -22.13 2.10 10.18
C LEU A 135 -22.38 2.64 11.59
N ARG A 136 -21.89 3.83 11.92
CA ARG A 136 -21.98 4.43 13.27
C ARG A 136 -22.89 5.66 13.34
N GLY A 137 -23.36 6.17 12.21
CA GLY A 137 -24.18 7.37 12.13
C GLY A 137 -23.44 8.61 12.62
N SER A 138 -24.10 9.42 13.47
CA SER A 138 -23.54 10.69 13.97
C SER A 138 -22.43 10.55 15.01
N ARG A 139 -22.19 9.34 15.55
CA ARG A 139 -21.15 9.09 16.55
C ARG A 139 -19.83 8.72 15.89
N ARG A 140 -19.00 9.72 15.59
CA ARG A 140 -17.62 9.48 15.13
C ARG A 140 -16.76 8.83 16.20
N SER A 141 -16.13 7.70 15.85
CA SER A 141 -15.10 7.07 16.66
C SER A 141 -13.89 8.01 16.83
N ARG A 142 -12.96 7.64 17.73
CA ARG A 142 -11.68 8.34 17.86
C ARG A 142 -10.88 8.24 16.55
N ASP A 143 -10.88 7.07 15.93
CA ASP A 143 -10.16 6.82 14.69
C ASP A 143 -10.74 7.61 13.52
N ALA A 144 -12.07 7.74 13.43
CA ALA A 144 -12.71 8.58 12.41
C ALA A 144 -12.34 10.07 12.56
N ARG A 145 -12.13 10.56 13.78
CA ARG A 145 -11.64 11.94 13.98
C ARG A 145 -10.20 12.08 13.53
N LYS A 146 -9.33 11.15 13.94
CA LYS A 146 -7.93 11.12 13.51
C LYS A 146 -7.80 11.00 11.99
N ALA A 147 -8.61 10.17 11.36
CA ALA A 147 -8.66 10.02 9.91
C ALA A 147 -9.12 11.32 9.22
N ALA A 148 -10.14 12.00 9.76
CA ALA A 148 -10.54 13.31 9.23
C ALA A 148 -9.42 14.35 9.33
N ASP A 149 -8.73 14.44 10.48
CA ASP A 149 -7.61 15.37 10.66
C ASP A 149 -6.45 15.05 9.67
N LEU A 150 -6.17 13.78 9.41
CA LEU A 150 -5.19 13.36 8.41
C LEU A 150 -5.61 13.72 6.99
N ARG A 151 -6.90 13.54 6.66
CA ARG A 151 -7.44 13.91 5.36
C ARG A 151 -7.30 15.40 5.09
N ASP A 152 -7.67 16.23 6.06
CA ASP A 152 -7.57 17.69 5.94
C ASP A 152 -6.11 18.10 5.68
N ALA A 153 -5.14 17.49 6.38
CA ALA A 153 -3.73 17.72 6.15
C ALA A 153 -3.25 17.29 4.75
N LEU A 154 -3.74 16.16 4.23
CA LEU A 154 -3.41 15.70 2.87
C LEU A 154 -4.02 16.62 1.81
N VAL A 155 -5.25 17.10 2.02
CA VAL A 155 -5.91 18.05 1.11
C VAL A 155 -5.13 19.37 1.05
N ASP A 156 -4.66 19.88 2.19
CA ASP A 156 -3.82 21.08 2.22
C ASP A 156 -2.50 20.87 1.44
N GLU A 157 -1.87 19.71 1.60
CA GLU A 157 -0.63 19.35 0.88
C GLU A 157 -0.86 19.23 -0.64
N LEU A 158 -1.94 18.55 -1.06
CA LEU A 158 -2.35 18.44 -2.45
C LEU A 158 -2.68 19.79 -3.09
N MET A 159 -3.34 20.68 -2.34
CA MET A 159 -3.63 22.05 -2.78
C MET A 159 -2.35 22.87 -2.98
N ALA A 160 -1.35 22.69 -2.12
CA ALA A 160 -0.04 23.32 -2.31
C ALA A 160 0.66 22.80 -3.58
N ILE A 161 0.65 21.48 -3.81
CA ILE A 161 1.21 20.86 -5.02
C ILE A 161 0.51 21.40 -6.27
N LYS A 162 -0.81 21.53 -6.26
CA LYS A 162 -1.60 22.08 -7.37
C LYS A 162 -1.34 23.57 -7.61
N ALA A 163 -1.05 24.34 -6.56
CA ALA A 163 -0.66 25.74 -6.69
C ALA A 163 0.68 25.88 -7.42
N ASP A 164 1.63 24.99 -7.14
CA ASP A 164 2.94 24.96 -7.81
C ASP A 164 2.89 24.31 -9.20
N ASN A 165 1.95 23.36 -9.41
CA ASN A 165 1.76 22.61 -10.65
C ASN A 165 0.28 22.60 -11.06
N PRO A 166 -0.23 23.65 -11.74
CA PRO A 166 -1.66 23.81 -12.01
C PRO A 166 -2.31 22.71 -12.89
N GLU A 167 -1.49 21.99 -13.64
CA GLU A 167 -1.89 20.89 -14.52
C GLU A 167 -1.92 19.53 -13.81
N PHE A 168 -1.47 19.46 -12.55
CA PHE A 168 -1.66 18.30 -11.69
C PHE A 168 -3.14 18.17 -11.26
N ASP A 169 -3.65 16.94 -11.35
CA ASP A 169 -4.96 16.58 -10.83
C ASP A 169 -4.97 15.13 -10.33
N CYS A 170 -5.69 14.87 -9.25
CA CYS A 170 -5.83 13.51 -8.70
C CYS A 170 -6.70 12.60 -9.59
N ASP A 171 -7.49 13.18 -10.49
CA ASP A 171 -8.38 12.46 -11.41
C ASP A 171 -7.64 11.85 -12.63
N GLY A 172 -6.32 12.06 -12.77
CA GLY A 172 -5.66 12.09 -14.07
C GLY A 172 -4.61 11.03 -14.44
N ALA A 173 -4.09 10.20 -13.54
CA ALA A 173 -2.96 9.32 -13.91
C ALA A 173 -3.11 7.88 -13.36
N PRO A 174 -3.22 6.85 -14.22
CA PRO A 174 -2.93 5.49 -13.78
C PRO A 174 -1.46 5.45 -13.31
N GLU A 175 -1.23 4.86 -12.14
CA GLU A 175 0.10 4.70 -11.59
C GLU A 175 1.00 4.00 -12.62
N PRO A 176 2.19 4.54 -12.95
CA PRO A 176 3.11 3.83 -13.82
C PRO A 176 3.47 2.51 -13.13
N ALA A 177 3.29 1.40 -13.86
CA ALA A 177 3.60 0.07 -13.36
C ALA A 177 5.01 0.04 -12.75
N PRO A 178 5.21 -0.67 -11.62
CA PRO A 178 6.52 -0.75 -10.99
C PRO A 178 7.57 -1.17 -12.03
N GLU A 179 8.63 -0.37 -12.16
CA GLU A 179 9.73 -0.72 -13.07
C GLU A 179 10.30 -2.08 -12.64
N PRO A 180 10.51 -3.02 -13.59
CA PRO A 180 11.05 -4.33 -13.26
C PRO A 180 12.46 -4.18 -12.70
N GLU A 181 12.70 -4.73 -11.51
CA GLU A 181 14.03 -4.77 -10.90
C GLU A 181 15.03 -5.53 -11.82
N PRO A 182 16.29 -5.06 -11.95
CA PRO A 182 17.30 -5.62 -12.85
C PRO A 182 17.89 -6.98 -12.42
#